data_AF-A0A6M3L1U3-F1
#
_entry.id   AF-A0A6M3L1U3-F1
#
_cell.length_a   1.000
_cell.length_b   1.000
_cell.length_c   1.000
_cell.angle_alpha   90.00
_cell.angle_beta   90.00
_cell.angle_gamma   90.00
#
_symmetry.space_group_name_H-M   'P 1'
#
loop_
_entity.id
_entity.type
_entity.pdbx_description
1 polymer ?
#
loop_
_entity_poly.entity_id
_entity_poly.type
_entity_poly.pdbx_seq_one_letter_code
_entity_poly.pdbx_strand_id
1 'polypeptide(L)'
;MSGEALANDLGYVHLCLPMEFEPDNKCTTVIGFEDPRKEEAELLFPERFPVEVVERDKEAMTPYAVAGQFQQRPAPRGGGMFRTENFRIIPDFFRTEAIRSVRYWDKAGTEGGGAYSAGVLMHKLRDGTQVVEDVQRGQWSSLTREVMIKQTAAIDRKLYPNVVVWIEQEPGSGGKESAENTVRKLAGHIVRVDRVSMSKEERAGVNDPVKARSYSAQVEAGNVLLVAGDWNRPFIDEHSKFPTGKYKDQVDAASGAFNKLQAIDDTLFGSWDTLKRAQGGRVR
;
A
#
# COMPACT_ATOMS: atom_id res chain seq x y z
N MET A 1 -16.28 -5.43 9.26
CA MET A 1 -17.01 -5.63 10.53
C MET A 1 -16.78 -7.04 11.09
N SER A 2 -16.95 -8.12 10.31
CA SER A 2 -16.73 -9.49 10.78
C SER A 2 -15.27 -9.79 11.19
N GLY A 3 -14.28 -9.40 10.37
CA GLY A 3 -12.86 -9.67 10.67
C GLY A 3 -12.36 -9.00 11.97
N GLU A 4 -12.86 -7.82 12.28
CA GLU A 4 -12.46 -7.06 13.47
C GLU A 4 -13.14 -7.61 14.74
N ALA A 5 -14.38 -8.09 14.63
CA ALA A 5 -15.07 -8.77 15.73
C ALA A 5 -14.42 -10.11 16.10
N LEU A 6 -13.92 -10.84 15.11
CA LEU A 6 -13.15 -12.07 15.31
C LEU A 6 -11.77 -11.80 15.92
N ALA A 7 -11.05 -10.79 15.42
CA ALA A 7 -9.71 -10.45 15.92
C ALA A 7 -9.71 -9.96 17.38
N ASN A 8 -10.80 -9.30 17.81
CA ASN A 8 -10.93 -8.76 19.16
C ASN A 8 -11.73 -9.66 20.11
N ASP A 9 -12.02 -10.91 19.72
CA ASP A 9 -12.76 -11.90 20.51
C ASP A 9 -14.04 -11.33 21.16
N LEU A 10 -14.84 -10.62 20.37
CA LEU A 10 -16.03 -9.91 20.86
C LEU A 10 -17.22 -10.86 21.19
N GLY A 11 -16.99 -12.17 21.26
CA GLY A 11 -18.00 -13.17 21.60
C GLY A 11 -19.02 -13.48 20.50
N TYR A 12 -18.78 -13.05 19.25
CA TYR A 12 -19.64 -13.33 18.11
C TYR A 12 -19.19 -14.57 17.33
N VAL A 13 -20.17 -15.33 16.83
CA VAL A 13 -19.93 -16.44 15.91
C VAL A 13 -20.02 -15.94 14.49
N HIS A 14 -18.97 -16.15 13.70
CA HIS A 14 -18.93 -15.71 12.31
C HIS A 14 -19.66 -16.71 11.40
N LEU A 15 -20.77 -16.26 10.80
CA LEU A 15 -21.45 -16.97 9.73
C LEU A 15 -20.84 -16.54 8.39
N CYS A 16 -20.05 -17.42 7.77
CA CYS A 16 -19.41 -17.19 6.48
C CYS A 16 -20.07 -18.07 5.42
N LEU A 17 -20.88 -17.47 4.55
CA LEU A 17 -21.55 -18.17 3.45
C LEU A 17 -21.11 -17.50 2.16
N PRO A 18 -20.03 -17.99 1.50
CA PRO A 18 -19.55 -17.40 0.26
C PRO A 18 -20.53 -17.65 -0.88
N MET A 19 -20.50 -16.78 -1.90
CA MET A 19 -21.28 -16.89 -3.13
C MET A 19 -21.10 -18.27 -3.76
N GLU A 20 -19.86 -18.75 -3.85
CA GLU A 20 -19.49 -20.08 -4.34
C GLU A 20 -18.97 -20.93 -3.20
N PHE A 21 -19.53 -22.13 -3.04
CA PHE A 21 -19.15 -23.04 -1.96
C PHE A 21 -17.68 -23.50 -2.08
N GLU A 22 -16.98 -23.52 -0.94
CA GLU A 22 -15.60 -24.01 -0.83
C GLU A 22 -15.57 -25.12 0.24
N PRO A 23 -15.32 -26.40 -0.12
CA PRO A 23 -15.35 -27.51 0.82
C PRO A 23 -14.40 -27.34 2.02
N ASP A 24 -13.21 -26.77 1.78
CA ASP A 24 -12.21 -26.50 2.82
C ASP A 24 -12.64 -25.44 3.84
N ASN A 25 -13.69 -24.66 3.52
CA ASN A 25 -14.18 -23.55 4.35
C ASN A 25 -15.67 -23.71 4.67
N LYS A 26 -16.14 -24.97 4.77
CA LYS A 26 -17.53 -25.27 5.09
C LYS A 26 -17.93 -24.66 6.44
N CYS A 27 -18.92 -23.77 6.42
CA CYS A 27 -19.34 -23.07 7.64
C CYS A 27 -20.14 -23.99 8.56
N THR A 28 -19.71 -24.08 9.81
CA THR A 28 -20.45 -24.66 10.93
C THR A 28 -20.48 -23.67 12.09
N THR A 29 -21.55 -23.68 12.87
CA THR A 29 -21.71 -22.76 14.01
C THR A 29 -22.05 -23.50 15.29
N VAL A 30 -21.83 -22.85 16.43
CA VAL A 30 -22.12 -23.41 17.77
C VAL A 30 -23.60 -23.68 18.02
N ILE A 31 -24.49 -23.11 17.21
CA ILE A 31 -25.95 -23.34 17.29
C ILE A 31 -26.41 -24.52 16.41
N GLY A 32 -25.47 -25.28 15.84
CA GLY A 32 -25.76 -26.47 15.04
C GLY A 32 -26.12 -26.17 13.59
N PHE A 33 -25.96 -24.93 13.11
CA PHE A 33 -26.03 -24.65 11.67
C PHE A 33 -24.80 -25.24 10.97
N GLU A 34 -25.04 -25.91 9.85
CA GLU A 34 -24.05 -26.43 8.92
C GLU A 34 -24.48 -26.04 7.49
N ASP A 35 -23.55 -25.52 6.69
CA ASP A 35 -23.81 -25.20 5.29
C ASP A 35 -24.29 -26.46 4.54
N PRO A 36 -25.50 -26.46 3.93
CA PRO A 36 -26.05 -27.64 3.29
C PRO A 36 -25.37 -28.01 1.96
N ARG A 37 -24.62 -27.08 1.36
CA ARG A 37 -23.93 -27.26 0.08
C ARG A 37 -22.79 -28.26 0.20
N LYS A 38 -22.49 -28.96 -0.89
CA LYS A 38 -21.51 -30.06 -0.93
C LYS A 38 -20.52 -29.97 -2.07
N GLU A 39 -20.96 -29.45 -3.22
CA GLU A 39 -20.15 -29.42 -4.42
C GLU A 39 -19.34 -28.12 -4.48
N GLU A 40 -18.06 -28.22 -4.81
CA GLU A 40 -17.23 -27.03 -5.00
C GLU A 40 -17.86 -26.11 -6.06
N ALA A 41 -17.87 -24.80 -5.75
CA ALA A 41 -18.52 -23.75 -6.52
C ALA A 41 -20.07 -23.77 -6.55
N GLU A 42 -20.73 -24.58 -5.72
CA GLU A 42 -22.19 -24.53 -5.56
C GLU A 42 -22.65 -23.14 -5.06
N LEU A 43 -23.55 -22.50 -5.82
CA LEU A 43 -23.99 -21.13 -5.54
C LEU A 43 -24.84 -21.03 -4.28
N LEU A 44 -24.63 -19.97 -3.49
CA LEU A 44 -25.38 -19.72 -2.26
C LEU A 44 -26.86 -19.46 -2.52
N PHE A 45 -27.18 -18.76 -3.61
CA PHE A 45 -28.55 -18.35 -3.90
C PHE A 45 -28.79 -18.27 -5.43
N PRO A 46 -28.82 -19.41 -6.14
CA PRO A 46 -28.89 -19.44 -7.60
C PRO A 46 -30.15 -18.78 -8.17
N GLU A 47 -31.28 -18.78 -7.45
CA GLU A 47 -32.52 -18.12 -7.89
C GLU A 47 -32.39 -16.59 -7.93
N ARG A 48 -31.52 -16.03 -7.09
CA ARG A 48 -31.25 -14.59 -7.03
C ARG A 48 -30.02 -14.18 -7.83
N PHE A 49 -28.99 -15.02 -7.82
CA PHE A 49 -27.73 -14.83 -8.52
C PHE A 49 -27.43 -16.07 -9.37
N PRO A 50 -28.04 -16.19 -10.56
CA PRO A 50 -27.74 -17.28 -11.48
C PRO A 50 -26.26 -17.29 -11.90
N VAL A 51 -25.76 -18.45 -12.33
CA VAL A 51 -24.35 -18.64 -12.69
C VAL A 51 -23.87 -17.64 -13.75
N GLU A 52 -24.71 -17.33 -14.73
CA GLU A 52 -24.36 -16.41 -15.82
C GLU A 52 -24.18 -14.98 -15.30
N VAL A 53 -24.93 -14.59 -14.27
CA VAL A 53 -24.80 -13.27 -13.63
C VAL A 53 -23.51 -13.21 -12.81
N VAL A 54 -23.23 -14.27 -12.04
CA VAL A 54 -22.02 -14.36 -11.22
C VAL A 54 -20.77 -14.34 -12.10
N GLU A 55 -20.73 -15.11 -13.19
CA GLU A 55 -19.59 -15.12 -14.11
C GLU A 55 -19.40 -13.79 -14.82
N ARG A 56 -20.48 -13.16 -15.32
CA ARG A 56 -20.42 -11.82 -15.92
C ARG A 56 -19.87 -10.79 -14.93
N ASP A 57 -20.32 -10.83 -13.69
CA ASP A 57 -19.88 -9.85 -12.68
C ASP A 57 -18.40 -10.09 -12.29
N LYS A 58 -17.95 -11.35 -12.24
CA LYS A 58 -16.52 -11.69 -12.04
C LYS A 58 -15.62 -11.11 -13.13
N GLU A 59 -16.03 -11.11 -14.39
CA GLU A 59 -15.22 -10.55 -15.50
C GLU A 59 -14.92 -9.06 -15.30
N ALA A 60 -15.88 -8.31 -14.74
CA ALA A 60 -15.72 -6.88 -14.45
C ALA A 60 -14.96 -6.60 -13.14
N MET A 61 -14.66 -7.63 -12.35
CA MET A 61 -14.10 -7.51 -11.01
C MET A 61 -12.62 -7.94 -10.98
N THR A 62 -11.85 -7.32 -10.09
CA THR A 62 -10.50 -7.81 -9.78
C THR A 62 -10.58 -9.10 -8.97
N PRO A 63 -9.56 -9.97 -9.00
CA PRO A 63 -9.54 -11.17 -8.15
C PRO A 63 -9.77 -10.84 -6.67
N TYR A 64 -9.25 -9.69 -6.22
CA TYR A 64 -9.46 -9.16 -4.88
C TYR A 64 -10.92 -8.79 -4.61
N ALA A 65 -11.59 -8.12 -5.54
CA ALA A 65 -12.99 -7.78 -5.41
C ALA A 65 -13.87 -9.04 -5.36
N VAL A 66 -13.60 -10.05 -6.19
CA VAL A 66 -14.28 -11.36 -6.14
C VAL A 66 -14.03 -12.03 -4.80
N ALA A 67 -12.78 -12.04 -4.33
CA ALA A 67 -12.42 -12.59 -3.03
C ALA A 67 -13.19 -11.93 -1.86
N GLY A 68 -13.24 -10.60 -1.83
CA GLY A 68 -13.91 -9.87 -0.76
C GLY A 68 -15.43 -9.92 -0.84
N GLN A 69 -16.01 -9.69 -2.02
CA GLN A 69 -17.45 -9.55 -2.19
C GLN A 69 -18.16 -10.90 -2.33
N PHE A 70 -17.58 -11.84 -3.09
CA PHE A 70 -18.21 -13.12 -3.37
C PHE A 70 -17.78 -14.16 -2.35
N GLN A 71 -16.47 -14.32 -2.14
CA GLN A 71 -15.94 -15.37 -1.25
C GLN A 71 -15.79 -14.95 0.22
N GLN A 72 -16.19 -13.73 0.57
CA GLN A 72 -16.12 -13.19 1.95
C GLN A 72 -14.73 -13.29 2.61
N ARG A 73 -13.66 -13.30 1.81
CA ARG A 73 -12.28 -13.43 2.27
C ARG A 73 -11.50 -12.12 2.10
N PRO A 74 -10.55 -11.81 2.99
CA PRO A 74 -9.80 -10.56 2.92
C PRO A 74 -8.85 -10.46 1.71
N ALA A 75 -8.57 -11.57 1.01
CA ALA A 75 -7.72 -11.65 -0.18
C ALA A 75 -8.01 -12.90 -1.04
N PRO A 76 -7.62 -12.94 -2.33
CA PRO A 76 -7.81 -14.12 -3.17
C PRO A 76 -7.00 -15.33 -2.73
N ARG A 77 -7.50 -16.54 -3.03
CA ARG A 77 -6.73 -17.78 -2.92
C ARG A 77 -5.50 -17.66 -3.85
N GLY A 78 -4.31 -17.57 -3.27
CA GLY A 78 -3.03 -17.47 -3.98
C GLY A 78 -2.41 -16.06 -4.13
N GLY A 79 -3.08 -14.99 -3.67
CA GLY A 79 -2.61 -13.61 -3.85
C GLY A 79 -3.25 -12.91 -5.05
N GLY A 80 -2.56 -11.97 -5.70
CA GLY A 80 -3.07 -11.32 -6.92
C GLY A 80 -3.92 -10.08 -6.69
N MET A 81 -3.60 -9.27 -5.68
CA MET A 81 -4.17 -7.92 -5.55
C MET A 81 -3.75 -6.98 -6.69
N PHE A 82 -2.58 -7.22 -7.29
CA PHE A 82 -2.05 -6.44 -8.41
C PHE A 82 -1.93 -7.38 -9.62
N ARG A 83 -2.52 -7.00 -10.76
CA ARG A 83 -2.24 -7.68 -12.03
C ARG A 83 -0.92 -7.15 -12.59
N THR A 84 0.04 -8.04 -12.81
CA THR A 84 1.42 -7.63 -13.14
C THR A 84 1.52 -6.97 -14.50
N GLU A 85 0.64 -7.34 -15.44
CA GLU A 85 0.52 -6.74 -16.77
C GLU A 85 0.15 -5.24 -16.73
N ASN A 86 -0.44 -4.77 -15.63
CA ASN A 86 -0.82 -3.37 -15.47
C ASN A 86 0.36 -2.48 -15.04
N PHE A 87 1.49 -3.06 -14.62
CA PHE A 87 2.73 -2.30 -14.41
C PHE A 87 3.38 -1.96 -15.75
N ARG A 88 3.15 -0.74 -16.22
CA ARG A 88 3.76 -0.21 -17.44
C ARG A 88 5.15 0.33 -17.13
N ILE A 89 6.17 -0.23 -17.76
CA ILE A 89 7.56 0.20 -17.61
C ILE A 89 7.88 1.23 -18.71
N ILE A 90 8.43 2.38 -18.32
CA ILE A 90 8.89 3.45 -19.20
C ILE A 90 10.41 3.64 -19.04
N PRO A 91 11.14 4.03 -20.10
CA PRO A 91 12.60 4.21 -20.01
C PRO A 91 12.98 5.36 -19.08
N ASP A 92 12.26 6.48 -19.17
CA ASP A 92 12.42 7.67 -18.33
C ASP A 92 11.14 8.51 -18.37
N PHE A 93 11.16 9.64 -17.65
CA PHE A 93 10.13 10.68 -17.72
C PHE A 93 10.76 12.06 -17.55
N PHE A 94 10.06 13.11 -17.99
CA PHE A 94 10.50 14.48 -17.76
C PHE A 94 10.27 14.88 -16.31
N ARG A 95 11.36 14.95 -15.54
CA ARG A 95 11.35 15.32 -14.11
C ARG A 95 10.64 16.65 -13.81
N THR A 96 10.61 17.57 -14.77
CA THR A 96 9.90 18.85 -14.67
C THR A 96 8.38 18.72 -14.61
N GLU A 97 7.83 17.58 -15.01
CA GLU A 97 6.39 17.29 -14.91
C GLU A 97 5.98 16.85 -13.50
N ALA A 98 6.93 16.47 -12.65
CA ALA A 98 6.65 16.09 -11.27
C ALA A 98 6.23 17.33 -10.46
N ILE A 99 4.95 17.35 -10.05
CA ILE A 99 4.41 18.41 -9.18
C ILE A 99 4.61 18.08 -7.70
N ARG A 100 4.87 16.81 -7.37
CA ARG A 100 5.19 16.35 -6.02
C ARG A 100 6.04 15.07 -6.07
N SER A 101 6.97 14.95 -5.14
CA SER A 101 7.86 13.79 -5.00
C SER A 101 7.91 13.32 -3.56
N VAL A 102 7.76 12.02 -3.34
CA VAL A 102 7.82 11.39 -2.02
C VAL A 102 8.76 10.19 -2.07
N ARG A 103 9.66 10.09 -1.10
CA ARG A 103 10.40 8.85 -0.78
C ARG A 103 9.79 8.27 0.50
N TYR A 104 9.13 7.12 0.43
CA TYR A 104 8.58 6.46 1.62
C TYR A 104 9.42 5.25 1.99
N TRP A 105 9.77 5.12 3.28
CA TRP A 105 10.53 4.01 3.82
C TRP A 105 9.69 3.14 4.76
N ASP A 106 9.56 1.86 4.43
CA ASP A 106 9.25 0.79 5.39
C ASP A 106 10.57 0.16 5.86
N LYS A 107 10.75 0.09 7.18
CA LYS A 107 12.02 -0.26 7.81
C LYS A 107 11.94 -1.64 8.43
N ALA A 108 12.91 -2.48 8.10
CA ALA A 108 13.22 -3.72 8.82
C ALA A 108 14.58 -3.61 9.51
N GLY A 109 14.83 -4.39 10.55
CA GLY A 109 16.03 -4.28 11.40
C GLY A 109 16.97 -5.49 11.39
N THR A 110 16.69 -6.50 10.58
CA THR A 110 17.41 -7.79 10.59
C THR A 110 18.35 -7.90 9.40
N GLU A 111 19.63 -8.16 9.67
CA GLU A 111 20.66 -8.33 8.65
C GLU A 111 20.64 -9.76 8.09
N GLY A 112 20.73 -9.90 6.76
CA GLY A 112 20.83 -11.21 6.09
C GLY A 112 19.63 -12.15 6.23
N GLY A 113 18.53 -11.68 6.83
CA GLY A 113 17.33 -12.48 7.08
C GLY A 113 16.15 -11.61 7.50
N GLY A 114 14.97 -12.22 7.64
CA GLY A 114 13.74 -11.50 8.02
C GLY A 114 13.14 -10.64 6.90
N ALA A 115 12.40 -9.60 7.28
CA ALA A 115 11.79 -8.62 6.38
C ALA A 115 12.85 -7.71 5.73
N TYR A 116 12.53 -7.11 4.58
CA TYR A 116 13.41 -6.14 3.93
C TYR A 116 13.12 -4.73 4.42
N SER A 117 14.14 -3.88 4.45
CA SER A 117 13.89 -2.44 4.37
C SER A 117 13.64 -2.08 2.91
N ALA A 118 12.60 -1.29 2.64
CA ALA A 118 12.23 -0.85 1.30
C ALA A 118 11.96 0.67 1.28
N GLY A 119 12.51 1.35 0.29
CA GLY A 119 12.41 2.79 0.09
C GLY A 119 11.96 3.11 -1.34
N VAL A 120 10.71 3.53 -1.51
CA VAL A 120 10.11 3.79 -2.84
C VAL A 120 10.04 5.29 -3.09
N LEU A 121 10.65 5.76 -4.18
CA LEU A 121 10.47 7.13 -4.69
C LEU A 121 9.37 7.15 -5.72
N MET A 122 8.35 7.96 -5.43
CA MET A 122 7.19 8.13 -6.29
C MET A 122 6.92 9.61 -6.55
N HIS A 123 6.52 9.91 -7.77
CA HIS A 123 6.15 11.22 -8.24
C HIS A 123 4.68 11.27 -8.60
N LYS A 124 4.06 12.43 -8.38
CA LYS A 124 2.79 12.79 -9.00
C LYS A 124 3.08 13.77 -10.13
N LEU A 125 2.64 13.44 -11.33
CA LEU A 125 2.75 14.31 -12.50
C LEU A 125 1.54 15.24 -12.61
N ARG A 126 1.65 16.26 -13.46
CA ARG A 126 0.61 17.28 -13.68
C ARG A 126 -0.70 16.71 -14.25
N ASP A 127 -0.60 15.70 -15.10
CA ASP A 127 -1.73 14.97 -15.69
C ASP A 127 -2.42 14.00 -14.71
N GLY A 128 -1.87 13.87 -13.50
CA GLY A 128 -2.37 12.96 -12.47
C GLY A 128 -1.66 11.61 -12.45
N THR A 129 -0.87 11.27 -13.47
CA THR A 129 -0.08 10.03 -13.52
C THR A 129 0.87 9.94 -12.33
N GLN A 130 1.03 8.74 -11.76
CA GLN A 130 2.02 8.47 -10.74
C GLN A 130 3.19 7.67 -11.31
N VAL A 131 4.42 8.07 -10.97
CA VAL A 131 5.63 7.42 -11.49
C VAL A 131 6.48 6.93 -10.33
N VAL A 132 6.73 5.63 -10.26
CA VAL A 132 7.76 5.05 -9.39
C VAL A 132 9.09 5.13 -10.13
N GLU A 133 10.00 6.00 -9.68
CA GLU A 133 11.30 6.19 -10.33
C GLU A 133 12.35 5.21 -9.81
N ASP A 134 12.36 4.97 -8.50
CA ASP A 134 13.45 4.24 -7.85
C ASP A 134 12.96 3.48 -6.62
N VAL A 135 13.51 2.29 -6.42
CA VAL A 135 13.24 1.43 -5.26
C VAL A 135 14.54 0.92 -4.68
N GLN A 136 14.80 1.33 -3.44
CA GLN A 136 15.93 0.86 -2.65
C GLN A 136 15.47 -0.26 -1.72
N ARG A 137 16.13 -1.42 -1.77
CA ARG A 137 15.73 -2.59 -0.98
C ARG A 137 16.92 -3.36 -0.44
N GLY A 138 16.85 -3.78 0.82
CA GLY A 138 17.86 -4.65 1.41
C GLY A 138 17.56 -5.14 2.83
N GLN A 139 18.17 -6.27 3.20
CA GLN A 139 18.20 -6.79 4.57
C GLN A 139 19.47 -6.29 5.26
N TRP A 140 19.37 -5.11 5.83
CA TRP A 140 20.50 -4.41 6.42
C TRP A 140 20.41 -4.43 7.94
N SER A 141 21.57 -4.43 8.59
CA SER A 141 21.63 -4.01 10.00
C SER A 141 21.09 -2.60 10.16
N SER A 142 20.65 -2.26 11.37
CA SER A 142 20.14 -0.92 11.68
C SER A 142 21.12 0.20 11.29
N LEU A 143 22.44 -0.01 11.47
CA LEU A 143 23.45 0.99 11.11
C LEU A 143 23.55 1.17 9.59
N THR A 144 23.72 0.07 8.85
CA THR A 144 23.83 0.08 7.39
C THR A 144 22.57 0.67 6.75
N ARG A 145 21.39 0.33 7.28
CA ARG A 145 20.11 0.90 6.85
C ARG A 145 20.10 2.43 6.94
N GLU A 146 20.52 3.02 8.07
CA GLU A 146 20.54 4.47 8.20
C GLU A 146 21.54 5.14 7.24
N VAL A 147 22.67 4.48 6.93
CA VAL A 147 23.62 4.95 5.90
C VAL A 147 22.95 4.96 4.53
N MET A 148 22.29 3.86 4.15
CA MET A 148 21.58 3.73 2.87
C MET A 148 20.46 4.77 2.73
N ILE A 149 19.65 4.97 3.77
CA ILE A 149 18.59 5.99 3.80
C ILE A 149 19.19 7.39 3.58
N LYS A 150 20.28 7.72 4.28
CA LYS A 150 20.94 9.04 4.16
C LYS A 150 21.52 9.28 2.77
N GLN A 151 22.20 8.28 2.20
CA GLN A 151 22.75 8.37 0.84
C GLN A 151 21.64 8.55 -0.20
N THR A 152 20.57 7.76 -0.08
CA THR A 152 19.40 7.86 -0.96
C THR A 152 18.75 9.25 -0.86
N ALA A 153 18.50 9.75 0.36
CA ALA A 153 17.93 11.08 0.55
C ALA A 153 18.80 12.22 -0.01
N ALA A 154 20.13 12.08 0.02
CA ALA A 154 21.07 13.03 -0.59
C ALA A 154 20.95 13.06 -2.12
N ILE A 155 20.85 11.90 -2.76
CA ILE A 155 20.64 11.77 -4.20
C ILE A 155 19.27 12.35 -4.57
N ASP A 156 18.21 11.93 -3.88
CA ASP A 156 16.85 12.40 -4.12
C ASP A 156 16.74 13.91 -4.06
N ARG A 157 17.28 14.53 -3.00
CA ARG A 157 17.22 15.99 -2.81
C ARG A 157 17.98 16.75 -3.90
N LYS A 158 19.08 16.18 -4.41
CA LYS A 158 19.85 16.79 -5.50
C LYS A 158 19.03 16.80 -6.81
N LEU A 159 18.25 15.76 -7.05
CA LEU A 159 17.40 15.64 -8.24
C LEU A 159 16.06 16.37 -8.08
N TYR A 160 15.52 16.37 -6.87
CA TYR A 160 14.22 16.88 -6.49
C TYR A 160 14.31 17.71 -5.20
N PRO A 161 14.54 19.04 -5.30
CA PRO A 161 14.78 19.88 -4.14
C PRO A 161 13.66 19.85 -3.07
N ASN A 162 12.43 19.55 -3.49
CA ASN A 162 11.23 19.52 -2.63
C ASN A 162 10.75 18.10 -2.30
N VAL A 163 11.57 17.06 -2.54
CA VAL A 163 11.19 15.69 -2.17
C VAL A 163 10.98 15.58 -0.65
N VAL A 164 9.87 14.95 -0.27
CA VAL A 164 9.55 14.69 1.13
C VAL A 164 9.87 13.24 1.45
N VAL A 165 10.76 13.02 2.42
CA VAL A 165 11.07 11.69 2.93
C VAL A 165 10.08 11.36 4.04
N TRP A 166 9.34 10.27 3.88
CA TRP A 166 8.45 9.72 4.90
C TRP A 166 9.05 8.46 5.51
N ILE A 167 9.05 8.43 6.85
CA ILE A 167 9.52 7.28 7.62
C ILE A 167 8.35 6.73 8.42
N GLU A 168 8.05 5.44 8.26
CA GLU A 168 7.07 4.78 9.10
C GLU A 168 7.57 4.64 10.54
N GLN A 169 6.70 4.95 11.50
CA GLN A 169 6.92 4.71 12.92
C GLN A 169 5.96 3.65 13.43
N GLU A 170 6.53 2.48 13.75
CA GLU A 170 5.84 1.42 14.48
C GLU A 170 5.50 1.87 15.91
N PRO A 171 4.41 1.36 16.50
CA PRO A 171 4.10 1.62 17.90
C PRO A 171 5.15 1.02 18.83
N GLY A 172 5.24 1.56 20.04
CA GLY A 172 6.26 1.19 21.03
C GLY A 172 7.51 2.07 21.00
N SER A 173 8.34 1.92 22.03
CA SER A 173 9.53 2.76 22.25
C SER A 173 10.59 2.56 21.16
N GLY A 174 10.82 1.32 20.71
CA GLY A 174 11.79 1.01 19.67
C GLY A 174 11.47 1.64 18.31
N GLY A 175 10.19 1.59 17.89
CA GLY A 175 9.73 2.24 16.67
C GLY A 175 9.87 3.76 16.73
N LYS A 176 9.49 4.37 17.87
CA LYS A 176 9.66 5.80 18.11
C LYS A 176 11.13 6.24 18.06
N GLU A 177 12.01 5.55 18.78
CA GLU A 177 13.46 5.86 18.78
C GLU A 177 14.08 5.69 17.39
N SER A 178 13.70 4.63 16.67
CA SER A 178 14.13 4.37 15.30
C SER A 178 13.75 5.52 14.36
N ALA A 179 12.52 6.02 14.42
CA ALA A 179 12.06 7.14 13.61
C ALA A 179 12.77 8.45 14.00
N GLU A 180 12.86 8.76 15.29
CA GLU A 180 13.55 9.96 15.78
C GLU A 180 15.03 9.99 15.36
N ASN A 181 15.72 8.84 15.42
CA ASN A 181 17.11 8.73 15.01
C ASN A 181 17.29 9.02 13.50
N THR A 182 16.41 8.47 12.66
CA THR A 182 16.43 8.75 11.21
C THR A 182 16.20 10.23 10.93
N VAL A 183 15.20 10.84 11.59
CA VAL A 183 14.91 12.28 11.45
C VAL A 183 16.12 13.13 11.82
N ARG A 184 16.80 12.82 12.94
CA ARG A 184 18.02 13.54 13.36
C ARG A 184 19.16 13.40 12.34
N LYS A 185 19.36 12.20 11.78
CA LYS A 185 20.44 11.91 10.81
C LYS A 185 20.23 12.53 9.44
N LEU A 186 18.98 12.85 9.10
CA LEU A 186 18.57 13.49 7.85
C LEU A 186 18.43 15.02 7.99
N ALA A 187 19.18 15.65 8.91
CA ALA A 187 19.22 17.10 9.03
C ALA A 187 19.50 17.77 7.67
N GLY A 188 18.66 18.75 7.31
CA GLY A 188 18.70 19.42 6.02
C GLY A 188 17.75 18.84 4.96
N HIS A 189 17.18 17.65 5.17
CA HIS A 189 16.13 17.09 4.31
C HIS A 189 14.74 17.42 4.86
N ILE A 190 13.73 17.42 3.98
CA ILE A 190 12.33 17.51 4.40
C ILE A 190 11.88 16.10 4.81
N VAL A 191 11.78 15.86 6.12
CA VAL A 191 11.44 14.53 6.66
C VAL A 191 10.15 14.61 7.47
N ARG A 192 9.28 13.62 7.28
CA ARG A 192 8.02 13.43 8.01
C ARG A 192 7.94 12.02 8.57
N VAL A 193 7.23 11.87 9.67
CA VAL A 193 7.01 10.58 10.33
C VAL A 193 5.56 10.17 10.14
N ASP A 194 5.35 8.97 9.60
CA ASP A 194 4.03 8.37 9.51
C ASP A 194 3.76 7.53 10.75
N ARG A 195 2.93 8.05 11.66
CA ARG A 195 2.61 7.36 12.92
C ARG A 195 1.46 6.41 12.68
N VAL A 196 1.71 5.12 12.83
CA VAL A 196 0.66 4.12 12.73
C VAL A 196 0.25 3.68 14.13
N SER A 197 -1.06 3.68 14.39
CA SER A 197 -1.65 3.41 15.70
C SER A 197 -1.67 1.93 16.09
N MET A 198 -1.61 1.01 15.11
CA MET A 198 -1.64 -0.45 15.32
C MET A 198 -0.26 -1.07 15.09
N SER A 199 0.10 -2.09 15.86
CA SER A 199 1.37 -2.83 15.71
C SER A 199 1.43 -3.62 14.40
N LYS A 200 2.63 -4.05 13.99
CA LYS A 200 2.77 -4.91 12.80
C LYS A 200 2.12 -6.27 13.02
N GLU A 201 2.11 -6.78 14.24
CA GLU A 201 1.47 -8.05 14.62
C GLU A 201 -0.06 -7.94 14.64
N GLU A 202 -0.61 -6.86 15.20
CA GLU A 202 -2.05 -6.54 15.10
C GLU A 202 -2.46 -6.31 13.65
N ARG A 203 -1.57 -5.71 12.84
CA ARG A 203 -1.74 -5.61 11.40
C ARG A 203 -1.50 -6.93 10.69
N ALA A 204 -0.75 -7.91 11.18
CA ALA A 204 -0.44 -9.12 10.42
C ALA A 204 -1.67 -10.03 10.27
N GLY A 205 -2.57 -10.05 11.25
CA GLY A 205 -3.90 -10.67 11.15
C GLY A 205 -4.86 -9.92 10.21
N VAL A 206 -4.53 -8.66 9.89
CA VAL A 206 -5.30 -7.72 9.08
C VAL A 206 -4.36 -7.01 8.10
N ASN A 207 -3.46 -7.73 7.40
CA ASN A 207 -2.32 -7.13 6.66
C ASN A 207 -2.83 -6.06 5.70
N ASP A 208 -2.74 -4.79 6.09
CA ASP A 208 -3.79 -3.80 5.78
C ASP A 208 -4.08 -3.71 4.28
N PRO A 209 -5.07 -4.50 3.78
CA PRO A 209 -5.43 -4.44 2.38
C PRO A 209 -5.97 -3.05 2.06
N VAL A 210 -6.40 -2.27 3.07
CA VAL A 210 -7.02 -0.97 2.90
C VAL A 210 -6.02 0.06 2.39
N LYS A 211 -4.78 0.08 2.91
CA LYS A 211 -3.74 1.01 2.42
C LYS A 211 -3.33 0.71 0.99
N ALA A 212 -3.25 -0.57 0.64
CA ALA A 212 -2.87 -1.01 -0.71
C ALA A 212 -4.02 -0.95 -1.71
N ARG A 213 -5.29 -0.92 -1.27
CA ARG A 213 -6.49 -0.87 -2.15
C ARG A 213 -6.50 0.36 -3.05
N SER A 214 -6.25 1.55 -2.50
CA SER A 214 -6.26 2.80 -3.27
C SER A 214 -5.17 2.80 -4.34
N TYR A 215 -3.99 2.30 -3.98
CA TYR A 215 -2.85 2.14 -4.88
C TYR A 215 -3.08 1.06 -5.94
N SER A 216 -3.55 -0.14 -5.55
CA SER A 216 -3.92 -1.24 -6.47
C SER A 216 -4.93 -0.77 -7.51
N ALA A 217 -5.98 -0.03 -7.11
CA ALA A 217 -6.95 0.51 -8.05
C ALA A 217 -6.31 1.45 -9.09
N GLN A 218 -5.30 2.23 -8.72
CA GLN A 218 -4.58 3.09 -9.67
C GLN A 218 -3.63 2.32 -10.59
N VAL A 219 -3.00 1.25 -10.09
CA VAL A 219 -2.23 0.33 -10.93
C VAL A 219 -3.16 -0.30 -11.97
N GLU A 220 -4.31 -0.83 -11.54
CA GLU A 220 -5.31 -1.44 -12.44
C GLU A 220 -5.86 -0.45 -13.48
N ALA A 221 -6.01 0.83 -13.10
CA ALA A 221 -6.42 1.89 -14.02
C ALA A 221 -5.32 2.33 -15.00
N GLY A 222 -4.09 1.80 -14.88
CA GLY A 222 -2.95 2.17 -15.71
C GLY A 222 -2.37 3.56 -15.40
N ASN A 223 -2.68 4.12 -14.22
CA ASN A 223 -2.22 5.45 -13.79
C ASN A 223 -0.85 5.41 -13.10
N VAL A 224 -0.30 4.23 -12.85
CA VAL A 224 1.01 4.03 -12.23
C VAL A 224 2.00 3.52 -13.27
N LEU A 225 3.11 4.25 -13.45
CA LEU A 225 4.21 3.87 -14.32
C LEU A 225 5.46 3.55 -13.50
N LEU A 226 6.28 2.63 -13.99
CA LEU A 226 7.59 2.29 -13.40
C LEU A 226 8.69 2.78 -14.32
N VAL A 227 9.67 3.54 -13.82
CA VAL A 227 10.89 3.83 -14.58
C VAL A 227 11.75 2.57 -14.65
N ALA A 228 12.35 2.31 -15.81
CA ALA A 228 13.18 1.15 -16.05
C ALA A 228 14.39 1.13 -15.11
N GLY A 229 14.59 0.01 -14.42
CA GLY A 229 15.71 -0.21 -13.52
C GLY A 229 15.75 -1.65 -13.01
N ASP A 230 16.89 -2.06 -12.46
CA ASP A 230 17.10 -3.43 -11.97
C ASP A 230 16.14 -3.84 -10.85
N TRP A 231 15.52 -2.85 -10.20
CA TRP A 231 14.52 -3.04 -9.15
C TRP A 231 13.14 -3.47 -9.68
N ASN A 232 12.81 -3.29 -10.97
CA ASN A 232 11.46 -3.54 -11.47
C ASN A 232 11.02 -5.00 -11.30
N ARG A 233 11.89 -5.96 -11.63
CA ARG A 233 11.55 -7.39 -11.54
C ARG A 233 11.24 -7.83 -10.10
N PRO A 234 12.12 -7.63 -9.11
CA PRO A 234 11.80 -7.99 -7.72
C PRO A 234 10.63 -7.18 -7.15
N PHE A 235 10.36 -5.97 -7.64
CA PHE A 235 9.20 -5.18 -7.24
C PHE A 235 7.89 -5.79 -7.75
N ILE A 236 7.79 -6.08 -9.06
CA ILE A 236 6.61 -6.69 -9.69
C ILE A 236 6.37 -8.10 -9.13
N ASP A 237 7.43 -8.89 -8.92
CA ASP A 237 7.34 -10.23 -8.35
C ASP A 237 6.81 -10.24 -6.91
N GLU A 238 7.05 -9.18 -6.13
CA GLU A 238 6.48 -9.03 -4.79
C GLU A 238 5.01 -8.61 -4.85
N HIS A 239 4.65 -7.67 -5.72
CA HIS A 239 3.27 -7.23 -5.92
C HIS A 239 2.34 -8.35 -6.40
N SER A 240 2.83 -9.22 -7.31
CA SER A 240 2.04 -10.35 -7.84
C SER A 240 1.60 -11.33 -6.76
N LYS A 241 2.44 -11.50 -5.73
CA LYS A 241 2.20 -12.42 -4.61
C LYS A 241 1.45 -11.75 -3.47
N PHE A 242 1.26 -10.44 -3.49
CA PHE A 242 0.57 -9.72 -2.43
C PHE A 242 -0.93 -10.08 -2.41
N PRO A 243 -1.56 -10.27 -1.23
CA PRO A 243 -1.01 -10.11 0.12
C PRO A 243 -0.46 -11.38 0.76
N THR A 244 -0.40 -12.51 0.04
CA THR A 244 -0.03 -13.82 0.59
C THR A 244 1.48 -14.11 0.51
N GLY A 245 2.24 -13.28 -0.20
CA GLY A 245 3.69 -13.38 -0.33
C GLY A 245 4.41 -13.25 1.00
N LYS A 246 5.58 -13.92 1.09
CA LYS A 246 6.48 -13.85 2.26
C LYS A 246 6.93 -12.43 2.59
N TYR A 247 7.14 -11.62 1.56
CA TYR A 247 7.59 -10.24 1.66
C TYR A 247 6.50 -9.30 1.17
N LYS A 248 6.40 -8.15 1.83
CA LYS A 248 5.38 -7.11 1.57
C LYS A 248 5.96 -5.70 1.62
N ASP A 249 7.23 -5.58 1.98
CA ASP A 249 7.89 -4.33 2.34
C ASP A 249 7.86 -3.30 1.19
N GLN A 250 8.01 -3.74 -0.06
CA GLN A 250 7.92 -2.86 -1.23
C GLN A 250 6.48 -2.41 -1.51
N VAL A 251 5.50 -3.28 -1.28
CA VAL A 251 4.08 -2.96 -1.44
C VAL A 251 3.65 -1.95 -0.37
N ASP A 252 4.09 -2.14 0.87
CA ASP A 252 3.83 -1.23 1.98
C ASP A 252 4.48 0.14 1.73
N ALA A 253 5.73 0.16 1.29
CA ALA A 253 6.43 1.40 0.94
C ALA A 253 5.79 2.12 -0.27
N ALA A 254 5.40 1.39 -1.33
CA ALA A 254 4.74 1.97 -2.50
C ALA A 254 3.36 2.52 -2.17
N SER A 255 2.57 1.77 -1.40
CA SER A 255 1.25 2.20 -0.93
C SER A 255 1.36 3.43 -0.01
N GLY A 256 2.36 3.45 0.87
CA GLY A 256 2.69 4.60 1.72
C GLY A 256 3.02 5.83 0.89
N ALA A 257 3.94 5.72 -0.07
CA ALA A 257 4.32 6.80 -0.97
C ALA A 257 3.10 7.34 -1.75
N PHE A 258 2.31 6.44 -2.34
CA PHE A 258 1.09 6.78 -3.06
C PHE A 258 0.12 7.59 -2.18
N ASN A 259 -0.19 7.12 -0.98
CA ASN A 259 -1.12 7.80 -0.08
C ASN A 259 -0.60 9.19 0.35
N LYS A 260 0.71 9.36 0.54
CA LYS A 260 1.30 10.67 0.88
C LYS A 260 1.33 11.63 -0.31
N LEU A 261 1.41 11.15 -1.55
CA LEU A 261 1.25 12.00 -2.73
C LEU A 261 -0.16 12.59 -2.84
N GLN A 262 -1.18 11.83 -2.41
CA GLN A 262 -2.58 12.22 -2.47
C GLN A 262 -3.00 13.18 -1.36
N ALA A 263 -2.34 13.13 -0.20
CA ALA A 263 -2.62 14.04 0.91
C ALA A 263 -2.43 15.51 0.47
N ILE A 264 -3.48 16.33 0.62
CA ILE A 264 -3.35 17.78 0.40
C ILE A 264 -2.45 18.31 1.52
N ASP A 265 -1.34 18.92 1.14
CA ASP A 265 -0.48 19.60 2.11
C ASP A 265 -1.05 21.02 2.27
N ASP A 266 -1.95 21.20 3.24
CA ASP A 266 -2.57 22.49 3.57
C ASP A 266 -1.53 23.59 3.88
N THR A 267 -0.28 23.22 4.10
CA THR A 267 0.80 24.16 4.40
C THR A 267 1.39 24.87 3.17
N LEU A 268 1.14 24.38 1.95
CA LEU A 268 1.70 25.01 0.73
C LEU A 268 0.76 26.03 0.07
N PHE A 269 -0.55 25.97 0.33
CA PHE A 269 -1.54 26.90 -0.23
C PHE A 269 -1.83 28.13 0.66
N GLY A 270 -1.40 28.13 1.93
CA GLY A 270 -1.64 29.26 2.86
C GLY A 270 -0.81 30.53 2.65
N SER A 271 0.17 30.52 1.72
CA SER A 271 1.11 31.64 1.55
C SER A 271 0.84 32.51 0.30
N TRP A 272 0.31 31.93 -0.78
CA TRP A 272 0.18 32.66 -2.05
C TRP A 272 -1.01 33.62 -2.11
N ASP A 273 -2.16 33.27 -1.52
CA ASP A 273 -3.33 34.17 -1.48
C ASP A 273 -3.22 35.28 -0.43
N THR A 274 -2.47 35.02 0.65
CA THR A 274 -2.22 36.00 1.71
C THR A 274 -1.30 37.14 1.22
N LEU A 275 -0.36 36.84 0.32
CA LEU A 275 0.55 37.84 -0.26
C LEU A 275 -0.13 38.74 -1.31
N LYS A 276 -1.11 38.23 -2.08
CA LYS A 276 -1.85 39.07 -3.04
C LYS A 276 -2.79 40.07 -2.37
N ARG A 277 -3.36 39.74 -1.20
CA ARG A 277 -4.18 40.69 -0.42
C ARG A 277 -3.36 41.79 0.26
N ALA A 278 -2.08 41.53 0.54
CA ALA A 278 -1.19 42.52 1.16
C ALA A 278 -0.61 43.55 0.15
N GLN A 279 -0.57 43.24 -1.15
CA GLN A 279 0.00 44.12 -2.19
C GLN A 279 -1.03 44.93 -3.00
N GLY A 280 -2.33 44.73 -2.78
CA GLY A 280 -3.39 45.40 -3.54
C GLY A 280 -3.91 46.73 -2.95
N GLY A 281 -3.36 47.23 -1.85
CA GLY A 281 -3.95 48.33 -1.08
C GLY A 281 -3.09 49.59 -0.99
N ARG A 282 -2.90 50.32 -2.11
CA ARG A 282 -2.79 51.79 -2.18
C ARG A 282 -2.31 52.24 -3.56
N VAL A 283 -3.22 52.70 -4.41
CA VAL A 283 -3.02 53.89 -5.26
C VAL A 283 -4.35 54.61 -5.40
N ARG A 284 -4.31 55.92 -5.12
CA ARG A 284 -5.36 56.95 -5.04
C ARG A 284 -6.08 57.07 -3.70
#